data_AF-V8QP98-F1
#
_entry.id   AF-V8QP98-F1
#
_cell.length_a   1.000
_cell.length_b   1.000
_cell.length_c   1.000
_cell.angle_alpha   90.00
_cell.angle_beta   90.00
_cell.angle_gamma   90.00
#
_symmetry.space_group_name_H-M   'P 1'
#
loop_
_entity.id
_entity.type
_entity.pdbx_description
1 polymer ?
#
loop_
_entity_poly.entity_id
_entity_poly.type
_entity_poly.pdbx_seq_one_letter_code
_entity_poly.pdbx_strand_id
1 'polypeptide(L)'
;MMSGIVVSFVLALSLWPAYFLLVRVLCWRYGSTRIVACIVMAPGSFYRARLQLTAVALPVFLLVWLRGEAPHWLIFCYGLALLTLADMQMRLLPDYLLVILLWVGLIALALRLPGMPSSGPALLLFVLICFGAILFMKAQLAFCGRVGLAWGDLKLIAVLTVWLPYEQLPLALLVASLTGLVYILVKRWVVGADLRAIAFGPCLAFGALTVHLSALGPTSI
;
A
#
# COMPACT_ATOMS: atom_id res chain seq x y z
N MET A 1 -0.60 -7.55 27.36
CA MET A 1 -0.68 -6.12 26.99
C MET A 1 0.69 -5.47 26.80
N MET A 2 1.63 -5.53 27.77
CA MET A 2 2.96 -4.88 27.63
C MET A 2 3.79 -5.39 26.44
N SER A 3 3.76 -6.69 26.13
CA SER A 3 4.48 -7.24 24.97
C SER A 3 3.99 -6.71 23.61
N GLY A 4 2.67 -6.52 23.45
CA GLY A 4 2.09 -6.03 22.20
C GLY A 4 2.42 -4.58 21.89
N ILE A 5 2.46 -3.73 22.92
CA ILE A 5 2.89 -2.32 22.79
C ILE A 5 4.35 -2.26 22.34
N VAL A 6 5.22 -3.07 22.98
CA VAL A 6 6.64 -3.11 22.63
C VAL A 6 6.83 -3.59 21.18
N VAL A 7 6.16 -4.67 20.76
CA VAL A 7 6.25 -5.17 19.38
C VAL A 7 5.76 -4.13 18.37
N SER A 8 4.63 -3.48 18.64
CA SER A 8 4.07 -2.44 17.75
C SER A 8 5.00 -1.24 17.63
N PHE A 9 5.64 -0.84 18.73
CA PHE A 9 6.61 0.25 18.75
C PHE A 9 7.89 -0.11 17.98
N VAL A 10 8.40 -1.33 18.18
CA VAL A 10 9.57 -1.85 17.46
C VAL A 10 9.29 -1.93 15.96
N LEU A 11 8.11 -2.41 15.54
CA LEU A 11 7.71 -2.47 14.14
C LEU A 11 7.56 -1.07 13.52
N ALA A 12 6.94 -0.13 14.24
CA ALA A 12 6.81 1.24 13.75
C ALA A 12 8.17 1.93 13.59
N LEU A 13 9.12 1.67 14.50
CA LEU A 13 10.48 2.21 14.41
C LEU A 13 11.33 1.51 13.35
N SER A 14 11.11 0.22 13.09
CA SER A 14 11.88 -0.56 12.11
C SER A 14 11.56 -0.21 10.65
N LEU A 15 10.44 0.47 10.40
CA LEU A 15 10.12 1.03 9.07
C LEU A 15 11.25 1.91 8.52
N TRP A 16 11.99 2.61 9.39
CA TRP A 16 13.07 3.51 8.99
C TRP A 16 14.31 2.80 8.47
N PRO A 17 14.97 1.91 9.24
CA PRO A 17 16.08 1.14 8.70
C PRO A 17 15.66 0.31 7.49
N ALA A 18 14.45 -0.24 7.47
CA ALA A 18 13.95 -0.99 6.31
C ALA A 18 13.79 -0.10 5.06
N TYR A 19 13.30 1.12 5.21
CA TYR A 19 13.24 2.08 4.11
C TYR A 19 14.64 2.43 3.57
N PHE A 20 15.60 2.73 4.45
CA PHE A 20 16.98 3.03 4.01
C PHE A 20 17.64 1.85 3.31
N LEU A 21 17.41 0.63 3.79
CA LEU A 21 17.86 -0.58 3.11
C LEU A 21 17.22 -0.71 1.73
N LEU A 22 15.92 -0.44 1.62
CA LEU A 22 15.22 -0.45 0.33
C LEU A 22 15.84 0.57 -0.64
N VAL A 23 16.09 1.81 -0.20
CA VAL A 23 16.75 2.83 -1.03
C VAL A 23 18.14 2.37 -1.47
N ARG A 24 18.93 1.78 -0.57
CA ARG A 24 20.25 1.24 -0.93
C ARG A 24 20.16 0.12 -1.97
N VAL A 25 19.22 -0.81 -1.81
CA VAL A 25 19.00 -1.90 -2.76
C VAL A 25 18.57 -1.36 -4.12
N LEU A 26 17.67 -0.37 -4.14
CA LEU A 26 17.28 0.30 -5.37
C LEU A 26 18.49 0.99 -6.01
N CYS A 27 19.27 1.76 -5.24
CA CYS A 27 20.43 2.50 -5.74
C CYS A 27 21.48 1.56 -6.33
N TRP A 28 21.68 0.40 -5.71
CA TRP A 28 22.56 -0.65 -6.22
C TRP A 28 22.05 -1.22 -7.56
N ARG A 29 20.73 -1.41 -7.72
CA ARG A 29 20.16 -2.05 -8.92
C ARG A 29 19.98 -1.11 -10.10
N TYR A 30 19.44 0.09 -9.88
CA TYR A 30 19.06 1.03 -10.94
C TYR A 30 20.04 2.21 -11.09
N GLY A 31 21.02 2.30 -10.19
CA GLY A 31 21.98 3.40 -10.15
C GLY A 31 21.50 4.54 -9.25
N SER A 32 22.41 5.04 -8.42
CA SER A 32 22.14 6.10 -7.43
C SER A 32 21.56 7.37 -8.06
N THR A 33 22.07 7.79 -9.22
CA THR A 33 21.65 9.03 -9.90
C THR A 33 20.18 9.03 -10.32
N ARG A 34 19.67 7.90 -10.82
CA ARG A 34 18.28 7.77 -11.25
C ARG A 34 17.32 7.82 -10.07
N ILE A 35 17.69 7.21 -8.95
CA ILE A 35 16.82 7.15 -7.76
C ILE A 35 16.84 8.46 -7.00
N VAL A 36 18.00 9.11 -6.89
CA VAL A 36 18.09 10.45 -6.29
C VAL A 36 17.26 11.45 -7.11
N ALA A 37 17.22 11.32 -8.44
CA ALA A 37 16.36 12.14 -9.29
C ALA A 37 14.84 11.89 -9.07
N CYS A 38 14.46 10.69 -8.60
CA CYS A 38 13.07 10.39 -8.25
C CYS A 38 12.66 10.98 -6.90
N ILE A 39 13.60 11.37 -6.03
CA ILE A 39 13.28 11.91 -4.70
C ILE A 39 12.66 13.32 -4.87
N VAL A 40 11.36 13.41 -4.64
CA VAL A 40 10.60 14.66 -4.78
C VAL A 40 10.57 15.48 -3.49
N MET A 41 10.67 14.83 -2.33
CA MET A 41 10.55 15.49 -1.03
C MET A 41 11.87 16.07 -0.54
N ALA A 42 11.84 17.33 -0.14
CA ALA A 42 12.93 17.95 0.61
C ALA A 42 13.12 17.28 1.99
N PRO A 43 14.34 17.30 2.56
CA PRO A 43 14.68 16.57 3.79
C PRO A 43 13.76 16.91 4.98
N GLY A 44 13.39 18.19 5.14
CA GLY A 44 12.50 18.64 6.22
C GLY A 44 11.05 18.18 6.07
N SER A 45 10.54 18.13 4.82
CA SER A 45 9.20 17.60 4.53
C SER A 45 9.15 16.08 4.74
N PHE A 46 10.23 15.39 4.34
CA PHE A 46 10.37 13.96 4.56
C PHE A 46 10.34 13.60 6.04
N TYR A 47 10.99 14.37 6.92
CA TYR A 47 10.92 14.16 8.37
C TYR A 47 9.49 14.30 8.94
N ARG A 48 8.70 15.25 8.42
CA ARG A 48 7.29 15.40 8.82
C ARG A 48 6.43 14.23 8.34
N ALA A 49 6.59 13.81 7.08
CA ALA A 49 5.89 12.67 6.53
C ALA A 49 6.21 11.37 7.30
N ARG A 50 7.49 11.21 7.65
CA ARG A 50 7.98 10.13 8.52
C ARG A 50 7.25 10.11 9.86
N LEU A 51 7.20 11.25 10.57
CA LEU A 51 6.50 11.36 11.85
C LEU A 51 5.02 11.00 11.74
N GLN A 52 4.32 11.55 10.75
CA GLN A 52 2.90 11.29 10.51
C GLN A 52 2.65 9.80 10.25
N LEU A 53 3.49 9.17 9.44
CA LEU A 53 3.32 7.75 9.12
C LEU A 53 3.59 6.84 10.32
N THR A 54 4.59 7.12 11.17
CA THR A 54 4.74 6.39 12.44
C THR A 54 3.56 6.59 13.37
N ALA A 55 3.03 7.82 13.45
CA ALA A 55 1.90 8.13 14.32
C ALA A 55 0.63 7.38 13.92
N VAL A 56 0.45 7.10 12.62
CA VAL A 56 -0.65 6.27 12.11
C VAL A 56 -0.34 4.78 12.18
N ALA A 57 0.88 4.36 11.87
CA ALA A 57 1.25 2.94 11.85
C ALA A 57 1.24 2.29 13.24
N LEU A 58 1.65 3.03 14.28
CA LEU A 58 1.69 2.53 15.65
C LEU A 58 0.31 2.08 16.18
N PRO A 59 -0.76 2.90 16.16
CA PRO A 59 -2.08 2.46 16.59
C PRO A 59 -2.65 1.35 15.69
N VAL A 60 -2.32 1.34 14.40
CA VAL A 60 -2.72 0.26 13.49
C VAL A 60 -2.10 -1.07 13.89
N PHE A 61 -0.77 -1.12 14.09
CA PHE A 61 -0.10 -2.36 14.53
C PHE A 61 -0.60 -2.82 15.89
N LEU A 62 -0.84 -1.87 16.81
CA LEU A 62 -1.42 -2.16 18.12
C LEU A 62 -2.82 -2.78 17.99
N LEU A 63 -3.68 -2.23 17.13
CA LEU A 63 -5.03 -2.75 16.90
C LEU A 63 -5.01 -4.17 16.34
N VAL A 64 -4.21 -4.41 15.30
CA VAL A 64 -4.05 -5.75 14.69
C VAL A 64 -3.53 -6.75 15.74
N TRP A 65 -2.56 -6.33 16.55
CA TRP A 65 -2.01 -7.17 17.63
C TRP A 65 -3.02 -7.46 18.74
N LEU A 66 -3.73 -6.44 19.22
CA LEU A 66 -4.71 -6.58 20.30
C LEU A 66 -5.90 -7.45 19.89
N ARG A 67 -6.24 -7.45 18.60
CA ARG A 67 -7.28 -8.31 18.03
C ARG A 67 -6.87 -9.77 17.90
N GLY A 68 -5.60 -10.10 18.12
CA GLY A 68 -5.10 -11.46 17.97
C GLY A 68 -5.08 -11.94 16.52
N GLU A 69 -5.06 -11.00 15.57
CA GLU A 69 -4.97 -11.32 14.15
C GLU A 69 -3.67 -12.08 13.87
N ALA A 70 -3.75 -12.99 12.91
CA ALA A 70 -2.60 -13.80 12.54
C ALA A 70 -1.44 -12.94 12.01
N PRO A 71 -0.18 -13.36 12.23
CA PRO A 71 0.99 -12.51 11.99
C PRO A 71 1.19 -12.08 10.53
N HIS A 72 0.55 -12.76 9.58
CA HIS A 72 0.60 -12.37 8.17
C HIS A 72 -0.06 -10.99 7.92
N TRP A 73 -1.09 -10.61 8.70
CA TRP A 73 -1.71 -9.28 8.60
C TRP A 73 -0.81 -8.16 9.12
N LEU A 74 0.07 -8.45 10.09
CA LEU A 74 1.12 -7.51 10.52
C LEU A 74 2.14 -7.29 9.41
N ILE A 75 2.55 -8.36 8.72
CA ILE A 75 3.45 -8.27 7.56
C ILE A 75 2.79 -7.47 6.44
N PHE A 76 1.50 -7.67 6.20
CA PHE A 76 0.72 -6.92 5.23
C PHE A 76 0.69 -5.42 5.53
N CYS A 77 0.31 -5.05 6.75
CA CYS A 77 0.27 -3.65 7.19
C CYS A 77 1.67 -3.01 7.13
N TYR A 78 2.71 -3.77 7.50
CA TYR A 78 4.10 -3.30 7.43
C TYR A 78 4.55 -3.08 5.98
N GLY A 79 4.24 -4.00 5.08
CA GLY A 79 4.53 -3.88 3.64
C GLY A 79 3.82 -2.68 3.03
N LEU A 80 2.54 -2.46 3.35
CA LEU A 80 1.79 -1.27 2.94
C LEU A 80 2.41 0.01 3.49
N ALA A 81 2.79 0.06 4.77
CA ALA A 81 3.46 1.22 5.35
C ALA A 81 4.79 1.54 4.63
N LEU A 82 5.55 0.52 4.22
CA LEU A 82 6.80 0.71 3.49
C LEU A 82 6.57 1.12 2.02
N LEU A 83 5.55 0.56 1.36
CA LEU A 83 5.11 0.97 0.01
C LEU A 83 4.68 2.43 -0.01
N THR A 84 3.89 2.86 0.98
CA THR A 84 3.41 4.25 1.08
C THR A 84 4.53 5.25 1.33
N LEU A 85 5.53 4.90 2.15
CA LEU A 85 6.74 5.72 2.31
C LEU A 85 7.53 5.87 1.01
N ALA A 86 7.74 4.76 0.30
CA ALA A 86 8.44 4.76 -0.98
C ALA A 86 7.68 5.59 -2.04
N ASP A 87 6.35 5.45 -2.09
CA ASP A 87 5.50 6.21 -3.01
C ASP A 87 5.48 7.71 -2.68
N MET A 88 5.42 8.09 -1.41
CA MET A 88 5.48 9.50 -1.00
C MET A 88 6.80 10.17 -1.34
N GLN A 89 7.93 9.47 -1.18
CA GLN A 89 9.25 10.07 -1.40
C GLN A 89 9.69 10.03 -2.87
N MET A 90 9.50 8.89 -3.55
CA MET A 90 10.04 8.64 -4.89
C MET A 90 8.97 8.64 -5.99
N ARG A 91 7.67 8.63 -5.64
CA ARG A 91 6.54 8.42 -6.58
C ARG A 91 6.71 7.15 -7.43
N LEU A 92 7.39 6.16 -6.89
CA LEU A 92 7.71 4.92 -7.56
C LEU A 92 7.43 3.78 -6.59
N LEU A 93 6.57 2.86 -7.02
CA LEU A 93 6.29 1.64 -6.27
C LEU A 93 7.41 0.62 -6.55
N PRO A 94 8.17 0.20 -5.53
CA PRO A 94 9.22 -0.79 -5.70
C PRO A 94 8.62 -2.18 -5.97
N ASP A 95 8.84 -2.69 -7.17
CA ASP A 95 8.33 -4.01 -7.61
C ASP A 95 8.75 -5.15 -6.68
N TYR A 96 9.95 -5.11 -6.11
CA TYR A 96 10.44 -6.12 -5.16
C TYR A 96 9.53 -6.26 -3.93
N LEU A 97 9.06 -5.14 -3.40
CA LEU A 97 8.23 -5.13 -2.20
C LEU A 97 6.82 -5.64 -2.51
N LEU A 98 6.28 -5.30 -3.69
CA LEU A 98 5.04 -5.85 -4.20
C LEU A 98 5.13 -7.36 -4.38
N VAL A 99 6.23 -7.87 -4.95
CA VAL A 99 6.46 -9.30 -5.15
C VAL A 99 6.58 -10.03 -3.81
N ILE A 100 7.32 -9.49 -2.84
CA ILE A 100 7.40 -10.07 -1.49
C ILE A 100 6.00 -10.13 -0.86
N LEU A 101 5.23 -9.04 -0.95
CA LEU A 101 3.89 -8.98 -0.39
C LEU A 101 2.93 -9.96 -1.08
N LEU A 102 3.08 -10.15 -2.39
CA LEU A 102 2.33 -11.15 -3.17
C LEU A 102 2.66 -12.57 -2.71
N TRP A 103 3.95 -12.91 -2.58
CA TRP A 103 4.37 -14.24 -2.15
C TRP A 103 3.89 -14.57 -0.74
N VAL A 104 3.99 -13.61 0.19
CA VAL A 104 3.46 -13.81 1.55
C VAL A 104 1.95 -14.05 1.52
N GLY A 105 1.21 -13.30 0.71
CA GLY A 105 -0.23 -13.50 0.53
C GLY A 105 -0.57 -14.86 -0.08
N LEU A 106 0.15 -15.28 -1.12
CA LEU A 106 -0.02 -16.59 -1.77
C LEU A 106 0.28 -17.74 -0.83
N ILE A 107 1.35 -17.63 -0.02
CA ILE A 107 1.68 -18.64 0.99
C ILE A 107 0.59 -18.70 2.05
N ALA A 108 0.12 -17.55 2.54
CA ALA A 108 -0.97 -17.49 3.51
C ALA A 108 -2.28 -18.09 2.96
N LEU A 109 -2.57 -17.83 1.68
CA LEU A 109 -3.71 -18.39 0.95
C LEU A 109 -3.58 -19.91 0.77
N ALA A 110 -2.40 -20.39 0.41
CA ALA A 110 -2.11 -21.82 0.23
C ALA A 110 -2.21 -22.59 1.55
N LEU A 111 -1.75 -21.98 2.65
CA LEU A 111 -1.84 -22.52 4.01
C LEU A 111 -3.24 -22.34 4.64
N ARG A 112 -4.18 -21.67 3.94
CA ARG A 112 -5.53 -21.36 4.43
C ARG A 112 -5.52 -20.69 5.81
N LEU A 113 -4.61 -19.74 6.00
CA LEU A 113 -4.51 -19.01 7.26
C LEU A 113 -5.82 -18.24 7.55
N PRO A 114 -6.17 -18.04 8.83
CA PRO A 114 -7.41 -17.35 9.20
C PRO A 114 -7.43 -15.93 8.64
N GLY A 115 -8.60 -15.51 8.14
CA GLY A 115 -8.80 -14.19 7.53
C GLY A 115 -8.45 -14.10 6.04
N MET A 116 -7.83 -15.13 5.45
CA MET A 116 -7.57 -15.16 4.00
C MET A 116 -8.84 -15.44 3.19
N PRO A 117 -8.97 -14.86 1.97
CA PRO A 117 -10.09 -15.14 1.09
C PRO A 117 -10.05 -16.59 0.57
N SER A 118 -11.13 -17.03 -0.07
CA SER A 118 -11.14 -18.33 -0.73
C SER A 118 -10.16 -18.37 -1.91
N SER A 119 -9.34 -19.42 -1.97
CA SER A 119 -8.20 -19.50 -2.89
C SER A 119 -8.58 -19.44 -4.36
N GLY A 120 -9.69 -20.08 -4.76
CA GLY A 120 -10.20 -20.07 -6.13
C GLY A 120 -10.48 -18.66 -6.67
N PRO A 121 -11.46 -17.92 -6.10
CA PRO A 121 -11.81 -16.60 -6.60
C PRO A 121 -10.68 -15.59 -6.40
N ALA A 122 -9.90 -15.65 -5.31
CA ALA A 122 -8.78 -14.71 -5.09
C ALA A 122 -7.72 -14.81 -6.20
N LEU A 123 -7.34 -16.03 -6.60
CA LEU A 123 -6.39 -16.26 -7.69
C LEU A 123 -6.99 -15.87 -9.06
N LEU A 124 -8.26 -16.19 -9.29
CA LEU A 124 -8.93 -15.82 -10.54
C LEU A 124 -9.00 -14.30 -10.69
N LEU A 125 -9.38 -13.57 -9.63
CA LEU A 125 -9.38 -12.11 -9.62
C LEU A 125 -7.97 -11.55 -9.82
N PHE A 126 -6.94 -12.12 -9.19
CA PHE A 126 -5.56 -11.70 -9.39
C PHE A 126 -5.17 -11.73 -10.88
N VAL A 127 -5.44 -12.87 -11.54
CA VAL A 127 -5.16 -13.05 -12.96
C VAL A 127 -5.98 -12.09 -13.81
N LEU A 128 -7.27 -11.95 -13.51
CA LEU A 128 -8.17 -11.06 -14.25
C LEU A 128 -7.74 -9.60 -14.16
N ILE A 129 -7.37 -9.11 -12.98
CA ILE A 129 -6.89 -7.73 -12.79
C ILE A 129 -5.54 -7.54 -13.46
N CYS A 130 -4.60 -8.48 -13.36
CA CYS A 130 -3.33 -8.37 -14.06
C CYS A 130 -3.52 -8.28 -15.57
N PHE A 131 -4.37 -9.14 -16.14
CA PHE A 131 -4.64 -9.16 -17.57
C PHE A 131 -5.42 -7.91 -18.00
N GLY A 132 -6.43 -7.52 -17.24
CA GLY A 132 -7.21 -6.30 -17.43
C GLY A 132 -6.34 -5.04 -17.37
N ALA A 133 -5.38 -4.98 -16.45
CA ALA A 133 -4.42 -3.88 -16.34
C ALA A 133 -3.56 -3.76 -17.59
N ILE A 134 -3.05 -4.87 -18.14
CA ILE A 134 -2.26 -4.88 -19.38
C ILE A 134 -3.10 -4.38 -20.57
N LEU A 135 -4.34 -4.86 -20.70
CA LEU A 135 -5.24 -4.46 -21.77
C LEU A 135 -5.65 -3.00 -21.66
N PHE A 136 -6.02 -2.55 -20.45
CA PHE A 136 -6.38 -1.17 -20.17
C PHE A 136 -5.23 -0.22 -20.49
N MET A 137 -4.00 -0.59 -20.16
CA MET A 137 -2.81 0.18 -20.51
C MET A 137 -2.60 0.27 -22.03
N LYS A 138 -2.72 -0.84 -22.75
CA LYS A 138 -2.63 -0.84 -24.22
C LYS A 138 -3.72 0.04 -24.84
N ALA A 139 -4.93 -0.03 -24.31
CA ALA A 139 -6.04 0.83 -24.74
C ALA A 139 -5.77 2.30 -24.44
N GLN A 140 -5.34 2.67 -23.22
CA GLN A 140 -5.03 4.06 -22.88
C GLN A 140 -3.92 4.64 -23.76
N LEU A 141 -2.88 3.84 -24.03
CA LEU A 141 -1.80 4.27 -24.91
C LEU A 141 -2.29 4.49 -26.35
N ALA A 142 -3.17 3.61 -26.84
CA ALA A 142 -3.74 3.70 -28.18
C ALA A 142 -4.75 4.85 -28.34
N PHE A 143 -5.58 5.12 -27.33
CA PHE A 143 -6.69 6.08 -27.44
C PHE A 143 -6.37 7.47 -26.88
N CYS A 144 -5.69 7.57 -25.73
CA CYS A 144 -5.47 8.86 -25.06
C CYS A 144 -4.08 9.44 -25.31
N GLY A 145 -3.14 8.66 -25.85
CA GLY A 145 -1.73 9.04 -26.03
C GLY A 145 -1.00 9.38 -24.71
N ARG A 146 -1.68 9.24 -23.58
CA ARG A 146 -1.19 9.53 -22.23
C ARG A 146 -1.67 8.43 -21.30
N VAL A 147 -0.78 8.01 -20.39
CA VAL A 147 -1.09 7.05 -19.34
C VAL A 147 -1.85 7.78 -18.23
N GLY A 148 -3.12 7.44 -18.03
CA GLY A 148 -3.98 8.09 -17.05
C GLY A 148 -3.79 7.54 -15.62
N LEU A 149 -3.54 6.23 -15.48
CA LEU A 149 -3.31 5.57 -14.19
C LEU A 149 -1.88 5.04 -14.13
N ALA A 150 -1.16 5.30 -13.03
CA ALA A 150 0.24 4.90 -12.92
C ALA A 150 0.38 3.37 -12.86
N TRP A 151 1.36 2.83 -13.59
CA TRP A 151 1.65 1.40 -13.68
C TRP A 151 1.85 0.73 -12.31
N GLY A 152 2.35 1.49 -11.33
CA GLY A 152 2.52 1.01 -9.96
C GLY A 152 1.20 0.70 -9.27
N ASP A 153 0.20 1.58 -9.40
CA ASP A 153 -1.06 1.48 -8.67
C ASP A 153 -1.84 0.24 -9.09
N LEU A 154 -1.85 -0.06 -10.40
CA LEU A 154 -2.46 -1.29 -10.94
C LEU A 154 -1.81 -2.55 -10.38
N LYS A 155 -0.47 -2.55 -10.20
CA LYS A 155 0.23 -3.68 -9.57
C LYS A 155 -0.16 -3.83 -8.10
N LEU A 156 -0.31 -2.72 -7.37
CA LEU A 156 -0.71 -2.79 -5.96
C LEU A 156 -2.15 -3.30 -5.83
N ILE A 157 -3.07 -2.85 -6.68
CA ILE A 157 -4.44 -3.36 -6.75
C ILE A 157 -4.45 -4.86 -7.04
N ALA A 158 -3.61 -5.33 -7.96
CA ALA A 158 -3.47 -6.75 -8.22
C ALA A 158 -3.00 -7.50 -6.96
N VAL A 159 -1.95 -7.04 -6.28
CA VAL A 159 -1.50 -7.69 -5.04
C VAL A 159 -2.62 -7.72 -3.97
N LEU A 160 -3.42 -6.66 -3.85
CA LEU A 160 -4.53 -6.60 -2.90
C LEU A 160 -5.59 -7.68 -3.10
N THR A 161 -5.80 -8.21 -4.32
CA THR A 161 -6.81 -9.26 -4.55
C THR A 161 -6.47 -10.59 -3.87
N VAL A 162 -5.20 -10.81 -3.55
CA VAL A 162 -4.75 -12.01 -2.84
C VAL A 162 -5.00 -11.89 -1.34
N TRP A 163 -4.99 -10.66 -0.83
CA TRP A 163 -5.16 -10.37 0.60
C TRP A 163 -6.62 -10.12 0.97
N LEU A 164 -7.37 -9.41 0.13
CA LEU A 164 -8.76 -9.03 0.39
C LEU A 164 -9.73 -9.92 -0.39
N PRO A 165 -10.89 -10.27 0.17
CA PRO A 165 -11.94 -10.93 -0.58
C PRO A 165 -12.48 -10.03 -1.70
N TYR A 166 -12.96 -10.64 -2.78
CA TYR A 166 -13.38 -9.93 -3.98
C TYR A 166 -14.50 -8.91 -3.75
N GLU A 167 -15.35 -9.13 -2.73
CA GLU A 167 -16.44 -8.23 -2.36
C GLU A 167 -15.93 -6.92 -1.76
N GLN A 168 -14.79 -6.98 -1.07
CA GLN A 168 -14.19 -5.87 -0.34
C GLN A 168 -13.28 -5.02 -1.21
N LEU A 169 -12.76 -5.57 -2.30
CA LEU A 169 -11.83 -4.89 -3.18
C LEU A 169 -12.44 -3.62 -3.85
N PRO A 170 -13.67 -3.65 -4.42
CA PRO A 170 -14.31 -2.44 -4.96
C PRO A 170 -14.53 -1.37 -3.91
N LEU A 171 -14.88 -1.76 -2.69
CA LEU A 171 -15.10 -0.84 -1.58
C LEU A 171 -13.77 -0.19 -1.15
N ALA A 172 -12.68 -0.97 -1.09
CA ALA A 172 -11.35 -0.45 -0.78
C ALA A 172 -10.88 0.55 -1.84
N LEU A 173 -11.13 0.25 -3.13
CA LEU A 173 -10.87 1.16 -4.24
C LEU A 173 -11.71 2.44 -4.17
N LEU A 174 -12.98 2.33 -3.80
CA LEU A 174 -13.87 3.47 -3.64
C LEU A 174 -13.37 4.40 -2.54
N VAL A 175 -13.10 3.85 -1.34
CA VAL A 175 -12.53 4.62 -0.22
C VAL A 175 -11.19 5.25 -0.61
N ALA A 176 -10.32 4.52 -1.29
CA ALA A 176 -9.05 5.05 -1.79
C ALA A 176 -9.23 6.21 -2.77
N SER A 177 -10.15 6.08 -3.73
CA SER A 177 -10.42 7.14 -4.71
C SER A 177 -11.02 8.38 -4.06
N LEU A 178 -11.90 8.19 -3.08
CA LEU A 178 -12.59 9.28 -2.38
C LEU A 178 -11.62 10.03 -1.46
N THR A 179 -10.78 9.31 -0.71
CA THR A 179 -9.72 9.92 0.12
C THR A 179 -8.70 10.66 -0.75
N GLY A 180 -8.30 10.10 -1.89
CA GLY A 180 -7.45 10.76 -2.86
C GLY A 180 -8.07 12.04 -3.42
N LEU A 181 -9.36 12.01 -3.79
CA LEU A 181 -10.09 13.17 -4.28
C LEU A 181 -10.15 14.28 -3.22
N VAL A 182 -10.50 13.94 -1.97
CA VAL A 182 -10.55 14.89 -0.85
C VAL A 182 -9.16 15.50 -0.61
N TYR A 183 -8.10 14.68 -0.64
CA TYR A 183 -6.73 15.17 -0.49
C TYR A 183 -6.34 16.17 -1.58
N ILE A 184 -6.67 15.87 -2.85
CA ILE A 184 -6.40 16.76 -3.98
C ILE A 184 -7.16 18.07 -3.84
N LEU A 185 -8.45 17.99 -3.47
CA LEU A 185 -9.28 19.18 -3.26
C LEU A 185 -8.66 20.03 -2.16
N VAL A 186 -8.48 19.51 -0.95
CA VAL A 186 -7.91 20.27 0.18
C VAL A 186 -6.57 20.91 -0.22
N LYS A 187 -5.69 20.17 -0.89
CA LYS A 187 -4.39 20.70 -1.29
C LYS A 187 -4.49 21.75 -2.40
N ARG A 188 -5.42 21.62 -3.33
CA ARG A 188 -5.72 22.65 -4.34
C ARG A 188 -6.24 23.93 -3.70
N TRP A 189 -7.11 23.79 -2.69
CA TRP A 189 -7.66 24.92 -1.94
C TRP A 189 -6.60 25.66 -1.11
N VAL A 190 -5.65 24.92 -0.50
CA VAL A 190 -4.61 25.52 0.37
C VAL A 190 -3.41 26.06 -0.43
N VAL A 191 -2.97 25.35 -1.48
CA VAL A 191 -1.70 25.63 -2.18
C VAL A 191 -1.92 26.28 -3.55
N GLY A 192 -3.13 26.21 -4.12
CA GLY A 192 -3.47 26.86 -5.39
C GLY A 192 -2.77 26.29 -6.63
N ALA A 193 -2.07 25.16 -6.53
CA ALA A 193 -1.27 24.59 -7.62
C ALA A 193 -1.96 23.39 -8.30
N ASP A 194 -1.75 23.27 -9.62
CA ASP A 194 -2.12 22.09 -10.40
C ASP A 194 -1.30 20.87 -9.96
N LEU A 195 -1.93 19.99 -9.20
CA LEU A 195 -1.33 18.73 -8.78
C LEU A 195 -1.35 17.73 -9.93
N ARG A 196 -0.33 17.79 -10.79
CA ARG A 196 -0.22 16.94 -11.99
C ARG A 196 0.00 15.45 -11.69
N ALA A 197 0.44 15.10 -10.48
CA ALA A 197 0.61 13.70 -10.06
C ALA A 197 0.54 13.56 -8.54
N ILE A 198 -0.34 12.67 -8.07
CA ILE A 198 -0.52 12.28 -6.68
C ILE A 198 -0.05 10.84 -6.53
N ALA A 199 0.66 10.56 -5.44
CA ALA A 199 0.97 9.23 -4.95
C ALA A 199 -0.33 8.57 -4.47
N PHE A 200 -0.86 7.59 -5.21
CA PHE A 200 -2.13 6.93 -4.87
C PHE A 200 -1.97 5.78 -3.87
N GLY A 201 -0.74 5.28 -3.69
CA GLY A 201 -0.40 4.21 -2.75
C GLY A 201 -0.90 4.47 -1.32
N PRO A 202 -0.70 5.66 -0.72
CA PRO A 202 -1.22 6.01 0.61
C PRO A 202 -2.74 5.90 0.72
N CYS A 203 -3.46 6.37 -0.30
CA CYS A 203 -4.92 6.30 -0.32
C CYS A 203 -5.38 4.85 -0.46
N LEU A 204 -4.69 4.06 -1.29
CA LEU A 204 -4.99 2.64 -1.47
C LEU A 204 -4.71 1.80 -0.22
N ALA A 205 -3.61 2.08 0.48
CA ALA A 205 -3.28 1.45 1.75
C ALA A 205 -4.34 1.79 2.83
N PHE A 206 -4.79 3.04 2.87
CA PHE A 206 -5.86 3.46 3.77
C PHE A 206 -7.18 2.75 3.44
N GLY A 207 -7.55 2.69 2.16
CA GLY A 207 -8.72 1.94 1.69
C GLY A 207 -8.64 0.47 2.13
N ALA A 208 -7.54 -0.22 1.81
CA ALA A 208 -7.34 -1.62 2.21
C ALA A 208 -7.47 -1.84 3.73
N LEU A 209 -6.88 -0.94 4.53
CA LEU A 209 -6.95 -1.00 5.98
C LEU A 209 -8.37 -0.79 6.52
N THR A 210 -9.06 0.23 6.01
CA THR A 210 -10.43 0.55 6.45
C THR A 210 -11.38 -0.60 6.17
N VAL A 211 -11.26 -1.22 5.00
CA VAL A 211 -12.13 -2.33 4.62
C VAL A 211 -11.83 -3.58 5.43
N HIS A 212 -10.55 -3.90 5.62
CA HIS A 212 -10.14 -5.00 6.49
C HIS A 212 -10.69 -4.81 7.92
N LEU A 213 -10.59 -3.59 8.48
CA LEU A 213 -11.18 -3.28 9.78
C LEU A 213 -12.71 -3.34 9.79
N SER A 214 -13.38 -2.95 8.70
CA SER A 214 -14.85 -3.00 8.59
C SER A 214 -15.39 -4.42 8.44
N ALA A 215 -14.64 -5.30 7.78
CA ALA A 215 -14.93 -6.72 7.67
C ALA A 215 -14.93 -7.42 9.03
N LEU A 216 -14.22 -6.83 9.99
CA LEU A 216 -14.10 -7.28 11.37
C LEU A 216 -15.16 -6.62 12.29
N GLY A 217 -16.25 -6.09 11.71
CA GLY A 217 -17.38 -5.52 12.43
C GLY A 217 -17.98 -6.49 13.47
N PRO A 218 -18.61 -5.97 14.54
CA PRO A 218 -18.84 -6.69 15.80
C PRO A 218 -19.90 -7.79 15.63
N THR A 219 -19.47 -9.04 15.44
CA THR A 219 -20.33 -10.20 15.62
C THR A 219 -19.89 -10.99 16.86
N SER A 220 -20.76 -10.90 17.88
CA SER A 220 -20.90 -11.76 19.07
C SER A 220 -19.70 -11.95 20.01
N ILE A 221 -19.65 -11.13 21.06
CA ILE A 221 -19.50 -11.65 22.42
C ILE A 221 -20.85 -12.23 22.82
#